data_AF-A0A3M0ZEM2-F1
#
_entry.id   AF-A0A3M0ZEM2-F1
#
_cell.length_a   1.000
_cell.length_b   1.000
_cell.length_c   1.000
_cell.angle_alpha   90.00
_cell.angle_beta   90.00
_cell.angle_gamma   90.00
#
_symmetry.space_group_name_H-M   'P 1'
#
loop_
_entity.id
_entity.type
_entity.pdbx_description
1 polymer ?
#
loop_
_entity_poly.entity_id
_entity_poly.type
_entity_poly.pdbx_seq_one_letter_code
_entity_poly.pdbx_strand_id
1 'polypeptide(L)'
;MARCPGWYNAFKNNMDALGAPVPNNLFESYDKAIATLSALVAAANINPETPAPTVLAGEPGAGSALIGMAEPSAAAYAGLVTGSLIVATGEQWGCAMRSRVLTISQVSDFLSRNRIYGAHWRYPYVASSARFAA
;
A
#
# COMPACT_ATOMS: atom_id res chain seq x y z
N MET A 1 15.74 10.10 2.62
CA MET A 1 14.48 9.91 1.85
C MET A 1 13.79 8.69 2.41
N ALA A 2 12.57 8.82 2.92
CA ALA A 2 11.81 7.65 3.38
C ALA A 2 11.62 6.70 2.18
N ARG A 3 12.09 5.46 2.30
CA ARG A 3 11.93 4.44 1.27
C ARG A 3 10.44 4.14 1.16
N CYS A 4 9.81 4.45 0.03
CA CYS A 4 8.43 4.09 -0.19
C CYS A 4 8.32 2.56 -0.15
N PRO A 5 7.47 1.96 0.69
CA PRO A 5 7.19 0.54 0.57
C PRO A 5 6.58 0.27 -0.82
N GLY A 6 7.02 -0.82 -1.45
CA GLY A 6 6.38 -1.30 -2.68
C GLY A 6 4.92 -1.66 -2.38
N TRP A 7 4.04 -1.44 -3.35
CA TRP A 7 2.59 -1.70 -3.22
C TRP A 7 2.28 -3.07 -2.62
N TYR A 8 2.92 -4.12 -3.14
CA TYR A 8 2.70 -5.49 -2.68
C TYR A 8 3.09 -5.68 -1.21
N ASN A 9 4.17 -5.04 -0.76
CA ASN A 9 4.61 -5.12 0.62
C ASN A 9 3.59 -4.42 1.55
N ALA A 10 3.08 -3.25 1.14
CA ALA A 10 2.04 -2.55 1.89
C ALA A 10 0.76 -3.39 2.00
N PHE A 11 0.33 -3.99 0.88
CA PHE A 11 -0.82 -4.89 0.82
C PHE A 11 -0.63 -6.11 1.74
N LYS A 12 0.49 -6.82 1.58
CA LYS A 12 0.80 -8.03 2.33
C LYS A 12 0.92 -7.76 3.83
N ASN A 13 1.60 -6.67 4.22
CA ASN A 13 1.71 -6.30 5.63
C ASN A 13 0.35 -6.02 6.27
N ASN A 14 -0.57 -5.38 5.54
CA ASN A 14 -1.92 -5.12 6.05
C ASN A 14 -2.73 -6.42 6.18
N MET A 15 -2.67 -7.29 5.17
CA MET A 15 -3.31 -8.61 5.22
C MET A 15 -2.76 -9.47 6.37
N ASP A 16 -1.44 -9.52 6.53
CA ASP A 16 -0.76 -10.23 7.63
C ASP A 16 -1.18 -9.67 8.99
N ALA A 17 -1.33 -8.35 9.13
CA ALA A 17 -1.82 -7.71 10.35
C ALA A 17 -3.28 -8.06 10.66
N LEU A 18 -4.09 -8.36 9.64
CA LEU A 18 -5.46 -8.84 9.76
C LEU A 18 -5.55 -10.37 9.95
N GLY A 19 -4.42 -11.08 10.00
CA GLY A 19 -4.39 -12.54 10.08
C GLY A 19 -4.86 -13.24 8.80
N ALA A 20 -4.91 -12.50 7.69
CA ALA A 20 -5.38 -12.99 6.40
C ALA A 20 -4.17 -13.46 5.57
N PRO A 21 -4.02 -14.77 5.30
CA PRO A 21 -2.90 -15.26 4.50
C PRO A 21 -2.99 -14.72 3.08
N VAL A 22 -1.85 -14.33 2.51
CA VAL A 22 -1.76 -13.88 1.12
C VAL A 22 -1.07 -14.95 0.27
N PRO A 23 -1.84 -15.71 -0.52
CA PRO A 23 -1.34 -16.54 -1.60
C PRO A 23 -0.31 -15.83 -2.49
N ASN A 24 0.88 -16.40 -2.58
CA ASN A 24 1.80 -16.08 -3.69
C ASN A 24 1.09 -16.45 -5.01
N ASN A 25 1.39 -15.73 -6.09
CA ASN A 25 0.71 -15.79 -7.40
C ASN A 25 -0.64 -15.09 -7.55
N LEU A 26 -1.48 -14.96 -6.51
CA LEU A 26 -2.83 -14.34 -6.66
C LEU A 26 -2.84 -12.82 -6.39
N PHE A 27 -1.95 -12.34 -5.52
CA PHE A 27 -1.96 -10.94 -5.09
C PHE A 27 -0.67 -10.17 -5.43
N GLU A 28 0.21 -10.75 -6.26
CA GLU A 28 1.55 -10.20 -6.56
C GLU A 28 1.54 -8.85 -7.26
N SER A 29 0.46 -8.56 -8.00
CA SER A 29 0.26 -7.28 -8.66
C SER A 29 -1.15 -6.76 -8.39
N TYR A 30 -1.33 -5.47 -8.58
CA TYR A 30 -2.63 -4.81 -8.45
C TYR A 30 -3.69 -5.49 -9.34
N ASP A 31 -3.36 -5.76 -10.60
CA ASP A 31 -4.29 -6.37 -11.55
C ASP A 31 -4.71 -7.78 -11.12
N LYS A 32 -3.75 -8.59 -10.64
CA LYS A 32 -4.06 -9.93 -10.12
C LYS A 32 -4.93 -9.85 -8.86
N ALA A 33 -4.61 -8.95 -7.93
CA ALA A 33 -5.39 -8.76 -6.72
C ALA A 33 -6.84 -8.31 -7.00
N ILE A 34 -7.05 -7.45 -8.01
CA ILE A 34 -8.38 -7.05 -8.46
C ILE A 34 -9.12 -8.21 -9.14
N ALA A 35 -8.43 -9.01 -9.95
CA ALA A 35 -9.02 -10.19 -10.58
C ALA A 35 -9.46 -11.23 -9.53
N THR A 36 -8.64 -11.49 -8.52
CA THR A 36 -9.01 -12.39 -7.42
C THR A 36 -10.11 -11.80 -6.55
N LEU A 37 -10.09 -10.50 -6.29
CA LEU A 37 -11.19 -9.83 -5.58
C LEU A 37 -12.52 -9.97 -6.34
N SER A 38 -12.52 -9.80 -7.67
CA SER A 38 -13.75 -9.90 -8.45
C SER A 38 -14.33 -11.31 -8.43
N ALA A 39 -13.49 -12.35 -8.45
CA ALA A 39 -13.90 -13.73 -8.28
C ALA A 39 -14.54 -13.97 -6.90
N LEU A 40 -13.91 -13.47 -5.82
CA LEU A 40 -14.45 -13.56 -4.46
C LEU A 40 -15.80 -12.84 -4.31
N VAL A 41 -15.93 -11.65 -4.89
CA VAL A 41 -17.19 -10.87 -4.86
C VAL A 41 -18.28 -11.56 -5.69
N ALA A 42 -17.94 -12.10 -6.86
CA ALA A 42 -18.89 -12.85 -7.68
C ALA A 42 -19.43 -14.08 -6.95
N ALA A 43 -18.55 -14.84 -6.28
CA ALA A 43 -18.95 -15.98 -5.46
C ALA A 43 -19.80 -15.56 -4.25
N ALA A 44 -19.42 -14.48 -3.57
CA ALA A 44 -20.15 -13.94 -2.44
C ALA A 44 -21.57 -13.44 -2.81
N ASN A 45 -21.74 -12.91 -4.03
CA ASN A 45 -23.05 -12.48 -4.53
C ASN A 45 -24.01 -13.66 -4.79
N ILE A 46 -23.47 -14.83 -5.16
CA ILE A 46 -24.27 -16.05 -5.36
C ILE A 46 -24.61 -16.68 -4.01
N ASN A 47 -23.59 -16.87 -3.18
CA ASN A 47 -23.76 -17.37 -1.82
C ASN A 47 -22.71 -16.72 -0.90
N PRO A 48 -23.13 -15.89 0.06
CA PRO A 48 -22.21 -15.18 0.96
C PRO A 48 -21.46 -16.12 1.91
N GLU A 49 -21.95 -17.35 2.12
CA GLU A 49 -21.31 -18.37 2.94
C GLU A 49 -20.32 -19.23 2.16
N THR A 50 -20.15 -18.99 0.85
CA THR A 50 -19.18 -19.74 0.04
C THR A 50 -17.79 -19.61 0.67
N PRO A 51 -17.10 -20.72 0.99
CA PRO A 51 -15.77 -20.64 1.56
C PRO A 51 -14.79 -20.02 0.55
N ALA A 52 -14.03 -19.01 0.98
CA ALA A 52 -13.03 -18.35 0.13
C ALA A 52 -12.04 -19.34 -0.51
N PRO A 53 -11.55 -20.39 0.20
CA PRO A 53 -10.68 -21.40 -0.41
C PRO A 53 -11.26 -22.08 -1.64
N THR A 54 -12.57 -22.33 -1.67
CA THR A 54 -13.26 -22.96 -2.80
C THR A 54 -13.28 -22.09 -4.04
N VAL A 55 -13.42 -20.77 -3.85
CA VAL A 55 -13.36 -19.80 -4.96
C VAL A 55 -11.94 -19.75 -5.51
N LEU A 56 -10.98 -19.57 -4.61
CA LEU A 56 -9.57 -19.43 -4.95
C LEU A 56 -9.00 -20.71 -5.58
N ALA A 57 -9.50 -21.90 -5.21
CA ALA A 57 -9.12 -23.18 -5.84
C ALA A 57 -9.39 -23.22 -7.35
N GLY A 58 -10.39 -22.48 -7.83
CA GLY A 58 -10.71 -22.36 -9.24
C GLY A 58 -9.76 -21.46 -10.03
N GLU A 59 -8.91 -20.68 -9.35
CA GLU A 59 -8.00 -19.75 -9.99
C GLU A 59 -6.65 -20.37 -10.39
N PRO A 60 -6.13 -20.07 -11.59
CA PRO A 60 -4.84 -20.58 -12.05
C PRO A 60 -3.70 -20.13 -11.12
N GLY A 61 -3.02 -21.09 -10.51
CA GLY A 61 -1.89 -20.83 -9.60
C GLY A 61 -2.20 -20.90 -8.11
N ALA A 62 -3.44 -21.26 -7.73
CA ALA A 62 -3.87 -21.37 -6.33
C ALA A 62 -3.55 -22.72 -5.65
N GLY A 63 -3.05 -23.72 -6.38
CA GLY A 63 -2.95 -25.10 -5.91
C GLY A 63 -2.11 -25.33 -4.64
N SER A 64 -1.17 -24.44 -4.31
CA SER A 64 -0.36 -24.49 -3.08
C SER A 64 -0.73 -23.40 -2.05
N ALA A 65 -1.62 -22.48 -2.43
CA ALA A 65 -1.93 -21.28 -1.68
C ALA A 65 -3.03 -21.45 -0.61
N LEU A 66 -3.81 -22.53 -0.70
CA LEU A 66 -4.94 -22.81 0.20
C LEU A 66 -4.53 -23.51 1.49
N ILE A 67 -3.28 -23.99 1.56
CA ILE A 67 -2.75 -24.75 2.69
C ILE A 67 -2.47 -23.76 3.82
N GLY A 68 -3.46 -23.55 4.69
CA GLY A 68 -3.36 -22.70 5.89
C GLY A 68 -4.38 -21.57 6.00
N MET A 69 -5.34 -21.44 5.07
CA MET A 69 -6.43 -20.48 5.22
C MET A 69 -7.46 -20.98 6.24
N ALA A 70 -7.62 -20.28 7.37
CA ALA A 70 -8.74 -20.50 8.30
C ALA A 70 -10.02 -19.98 7.65
N GLU A 71 -10.85 -20.88 7.10
CA GLU A 71 -12.04 -20.69 6.23
C GLU A 71 -12.86 -19.40 6.49
N PRO A 72 -12.45 -18.22 5.97
CA PRO A 72 -13.35 -17.09 5.97
C PRO A 72 -14.32 -17.31 4.82
N SER A 73 -15.54 -16.82 4.97
CA SER A 73 -16.44 -16.74 3.82
C SER A 73 -15.82 -15.85 2.73
N ALA A 74 -16.17 -16.10 1.48
CA ALA A 74 -15.70 -15.32 0.33
C ALA A 74 -16.01 -13.83 0.50
N ALA A 75 -17.15 -13.51 1.11
CA ALA A 75 -17.53 -12.13 1.45
C ALA A 75 -16.59 -11.51 2.50
N ALA A 76 -16.28 -12.24 3.57
CA ALA A 76 -15.36 -11.77 4.61
C ALA A 76 -13.95 -11.56 4.04
N TYR A 77 -13.46 -12.52 3.25
CA TYR A 77 -12.15 -12.43 2.64
C TYR A 77 -12.07 -11.33 1.57
N ALA A 78 -13.13 -11.12 0.78
CA ALA A 78 -13.23 -9.99 -0.15
C ALA A 78 -13.14 -8.64 0.58
N GLY A 79 -13.76 -8.52 1.76
CA GLY A 79 -13.65 -7.32 2.60
C GLY A 79 -12.22 -7.05 3.07
N LEU A 80 -11.52 -8.09 3.53
CA LEU A 80 -10.11 -8.00 3.95
C LEU A 80 -9.19 -7.59 2.79
N VAL A 81 -9.37 -8.18 1.62
CA VAL A 81 -8.64 -7.82 0.39
C VAL A 81 -8.92 -6.37 0.02
N THR A 82 -10.19 -5.95 0.00
CA THR A 82 -10.58 -4.58 -0.37
C THR A 82 -9.96 -3.54 0.58
N GLY A 83 -10.04 -3.77 1.88
CA GLY A 83 -9.42 -2.87 2.88
C GLY A 83 -7.91 -2.76 2.68
N SER A 84 -7.25 -3.88 2.42
CA SER A 84 -5.80 -3.92 2.19
C SER A 84 -5.39 -3.25 0.88
N LEU A 85 -6.22 -3.33 -0.16
CA LEU A 85 -6.01 -2.58 -1.42
C LEU A 85 -6.06 -1.08 -1.20
N ILE A 86 -7.02 -0.60 -0.40
CA ILE A 86 -7.16 0.83 -0.08
C ILE A 86 -5.92 1.33 0.68
N VAL A 87 -5.47 0.58 1.69
CA VAL A 87 -4.28 0.93 2.48
C VAL A 87 -3.03 0.98 1.59
N ALA A 88 -2.78 -0.06 0.80
CA ALA A 88 -1.61 -0.13 -0.08
C ALA A 88 -1.59 1.01 -1.12
N THR A 89 -2.76 1.34 -1.67
CA THR A 89 -2.93 2.47 -2.58
C THR A 89 -2.64 3.77 -1.85
N GLY A 90 -3.24 4.00 -0.68
CA GLY A 90 -3.00 5.18 0.14
C GLY A 90 -1.53 5.42 0.46
N GLU A 91 -0.77 4.37 0.78
CA GLU A 91 0.67 4.46 1.03
C GLU A 91 1.46 4.88 -0.21
N GLN A 92 1.15 4.33 -1.39
CA GLN A 92 1.81 4.72 -2.63
C GLN A 92 1.55 6.20 -2.97
N TRP A 93 0.29 6.62 -2.90
CA TRP A 93 -0.08 8.00 -3.18
C TRP A 93 0.51 8.98 -2.15
N GLY A 94 0.46 8.63 -0.87
CA GLY A 94 1.09 9.41 0.19
C GLY A 94 2.60 9.55 -0.04
N CYS A 95 3.27 8.50 -0.51
CA CYS A 95 4.69 8.58 -0.83
C CYS A 95 4.97 9.46 -2.06
N ALA A 96 4.16 9.34 -3.12
CA ALA A 96 4.26 10.18 -4.31
C ALA A 96 3.96 11.66 -4.02
N MET A 97 3.10 11.95 -3.06
CA MET A 97 2.84 13.33 -2.62
C MET A 97 3.97 13.88 -1.77
N ARG A 98 4.55 13.08 -0.86
CA ARG A 98 5.70 13.49 -0.04
C ARG A 98 6.93 13.88 -0.86
N SER A 99 7.12 13.27 -2.03
CA SER A 99 8.21 13.66 -2.94
C SER A 99 7.92 14.95 -3.72
N ARG A 100 6.66 15.40 -3.76
CA ARG A 100 6.23 16.65 -4.43
C ARG A 100 6.09 17.83 -3.48
N VAL A 101 5.98 17.59 -2.17
CA VAL A 101 6.01 18.66 -1.17
C VAL A 101 7.43 19.18 -1.07
N LEU A 102 7.64 20.42 -1.49
CA LEU A 102 8.92 21.10 -1.32
C LEU A 102 9.20 21.26 0.17
N THR A 103 10.36 20.79 0.58
CA THR A 103 10.88 21.05 1.93
C THR A 103 11.14 22.55 2.12
N ILE A 104 11.11 23.01 3.38
CA ILE A 104 11.42 24.42 3.73
C ILE A 104 12.79 24.83 3.15
N SER A 105 13.77 23.92 3.12
CA SER A 105 15.07 24.15 2.48
C SER A 105 14.95 24.37 0.96
N GLN A 106 14.18 23.53 0.25
CA GLN A 106 13.98 23.70 -1.20
C GLN A 106 13.23 24.99 -1.53
N VAL A 107 12.23 25.36 -0.72
CA VAL A 107 11.52 26.63 -0.84
C VAL A 107 12.48 27.80 -0.60
N SER A 108 13.28 27.75 0.46
CA SER A 108 14.27 28.79 0.77
C SER A 108 15.32 28.96 -0.34
N ASP A 109 15.81 27.86 -0.91
CA ASP A 109 16.75 27.90 -2.03
C ASP A 109 16.14 28.51 -3.28
N PHE A 110 14.91 28.12 -3.64
CA PHE A 110 14.20 28.71 -4.77
C PHE A 110 14.00 30.23 -4.59
N LEU A 111 13.54 30.65 -3.41
CA LEU A 111 13.25 32.05 -3.13
C LEU A 111 14.53 32.91 -3.13
N SER A 112 15.65 32.38 -2.62
CA SER A 112 16.94 33.07 -2.64
C SER A 112 17.53 33.18 -4.06
N ARG A 113 17.44 32.11 -4.88
CA ARG A 113 17.90 32.11 -6.28
C ARG A 113 17.12 33.10 -7.15
N ASN A 114 15.82 33.25 -6.89
CA ASN A 114 14.96 34.16 -7.65
C ASN A 114 14.89 35.58 -7.06
N ARG A 115 15.73 35.90 -6.06
CA ARG A 115 15.80 37.23 -5.39
C ARG A 115 14.45 37.73 -4.85
N ILE A 116 13.56 36.81 -4.46
CA ILE A 116 12.24 37.15 -3.89
C ILE A 116 12.39 37.57 -2.42
N TYR A 117 13.36 37.00 -1.70
CA TYR A 117 13.79 37.48 -0.38
C TYR A 117 15.31 37.72 -0.37
N GLY A 118 15.75 38.72 0.41
CA GLY A 118 17.17 38.91 0.68
C GLY A 118 17.73 37.75 1.52
N ALA A 119 18.99 37.39 1.31
CA ALA A 119 19.68 36.26 1.96
C ALA A 119 19.66 36.26 3.51
N HIS A 120 19.17 37.35 4.13
CA HIS A 120 19.03 37.53 5.57
C HIS A 120 17.78 36.86 6.18
N TRP A 121 16.77 36.47 5.39
CA TRP A 121 15.57 35.76 5.88
C TRP A 121 15.75 34.23 5.97
N ARG A 122 16.97 33.72 6.21
CA ARG A 122 17.17 32.28 6.44
C ARG A 122 16.50 31.86 7.74
N TYR A 123 15.48 30.99 7.65
CA TYR A 123 14.80 30.44 8.81
C TYR A 123 15.81 29.74 9.75
N PRO A 124 15.88 30.13 11.05
CA PRO A 124 16.91 29.66 11.97
C PRO A 124 16.83 28.15 12.28
N TYR A 125 15.69 27.50 12.03
CA TYR A 125 15.49 26.08 12.31
C TYR A 125 16.23 25.12 11.35
N VAL A 126 16.68 25.57 10.18
CA VAL A 126 17.35 24.68 9.19
C VAL A 126 18.86 24.53 9.45
N ALA A 127 19.44 25.36 10.33
CA ALA A 127 20.86 25.32 10.64
C ALA A 127 21.24 24.25 11.71
N SER A 128 20.27 23.68 12.42
CA SER A 128 20.53 22.77 13.55
C SER A 128 20.58 21.28 13.18
N SER A 129 19.99 20.85 12.07
CA SER A 129 19.97 19.43 11.69
C SER A 129 21.18 18.99 10.87
N ALA A 130 21.99 19.92 10.36
CA ALA A 130 23.24 19.61 9.66
C ALA A 130 24.41 19.24 10.60
N ARG A 131 24.23 19.32 11.92
CA ARG A 131 25.27 18.99 12.92
C ARG A 131 25.17 17.58 13.52
N PHE A 132 24.21 16.76 13.09
CA PHE A 132 24.06 15.37 13.54
C PHE A 132 24.35 14.33 12.44
N ALA A 133 25.04 14.75 11.38
CA ALA A 133 25.58 13.87 10.34
C ALA A 133 27.11 14.02 10.27
N ALA A 134 27.79 13.72 11.38
CA ALA A 134 29.21 13.38 11.45
C ALA A 134 29.46 12.62 12.75
#